data_AF-A0A1F9YV32-F1
#
_entry.id   AF-A0A1F9YV32-F1
#
_cell.length_a   1.000
_cell.length_b   1.000
_cell.length_c   1.000
_cell.angle_alpha   90.00
_cell.angle_beta   90.00
_cell.angle_gamma   90.00
#
_symmetry.space_group_name_H-M   'P 1'
#
loop_
_entity.id
_entity.type
_entity.pdbx_description
1 polymer ?
#
loop_
_entity_poly.entity_id
_entity_poly.type
_entity_poly.pdbx_seq_one_letter_code
_entity_poly.pdbx_strand_id
1 'polypeptide(L)'
;MGRSRSSSYEGMTFGFLVIVFAVSILVAWILEDWWLFIPLMLILAGSWWVAMGLLMRPREGARSSGLGSMSYFVFWGATLVLLGAIWFLNDMYPENAVALVALFLIWIGAMAVGLSLVRLRRQEQKG
;
A
#
# COMPACT_ATOMS: atom_id res chain seq x y z
N MET A 1 -26.06 15.98 -16.70
CA MET A 1 -24.99 15.01 -16.99
C MET A 1 -24.00 15.00 -15.83
N GLY A 2 -24.21 14.14 -14.83
CA GLY A 2 -23.30 14.02 -13.70
C GLY A 2 -22.10 13.17 -14.09
N ARG A 3 -20.92 13.76 -14.29
CA ARG A 3 -19.67 12.99 -14.37
C ARG A 3 -19.49 12.26 -13.04
N SER A 4 -19.64 10.94 -13.07
CA SER A 4 -19.47 10.11 -11.88
C SER A 4 -18.04 10.24 -11.39
N ARG A 5 -17.85 10.72 -10.16
CA ARG A 5 -16.53 10.89 -9.51
C ARG A 5 -15.64 9.64 -9.60
N SER A 6 -16.20 8.44 -9.77
CA SER A 6 -15.45 7.19 -10.03
C SER A 6 -14.52 7.27 -11.23
N SER A 7 -14.97 7.87 -12.35
CA SER A 7 -14.16 7.94 -13.58
C SER A 7 -12.92 8.81 -13.43
N SER A 8 -12.94 9.78 -12.50
CA SER A 8 -11.80 10.66 -12.22
C SER A 8 -10.72 9.97 -11.39
N TYR A 9 -11.09 9.14 -10.40
CA TYR A 9 -10.11 8.39 -9.59
C TYR A 9 -9.46 7.25 -10.38
N GLU A 10 -10.25 6.58 -11.22
CA GLU A 10 -9.74 5.54 -12.12
C GLU A 10 -8.75 6.12 -13.14
N GLY A 11 -9.10 7.25 -13.77
CA GLY A 11 -8.21 7.95 -14.69
C GLY A 11 -6.91 8.43 -14.04
N MET A 12 -6.99 8.97 -12.81
CA MET A 12 -5.81 9.40 -12.06
C MET A 12 -4.92 8.22 -11.66
N THR A 13 -5.51 7.11 -11.22
CA THR A 13 -4.77 5.89 -10.87
C THR A 13 -4.10 5.29 -12.09
N PHE A 14 -4.79 5.21 -13.23
CA PHE A 14 -4.21 4.73 -14.47
C PHE A 14 -3.03 5.59 -14.92
N GLY A 15 -3.19 6.91 -14.93
CA GLY A 15 -2.12 7.85 -15.25
C GLY A 15 -0.91 7.70 -14.32
N PHE A 16 -1.15 7.56 -13.02
CA PHE A 16 -0.09 7.31 -12.05
C PHE A 16 0.63 5.98 -12.33
N LEU A 17 -0.08 4.89 -12.58
CA LEU A 17 0.53 3.58 -12.88
C LEU A 17 1.39 3.61 -14.15
N VAL A 18 1.00 4.39 -15.17
CA VAL A 18 1.84 4.61 -16.35
C VAL A 18 3.15 5.31 -15.98
N ILE A 19 3.09 6.35 -15.14
CA ILE A 19 4.29 7.04 -14.64
C ILE A 19 5.15 6.08 -13.82
N VAL A 20 4.56 5.30 -12.92
CA VAL A 20 5.27 4.29 -12.12
C VAL A 20 5.98 3.28 -13.01
N PHE A 21 5.30 2.78 -14.04
CA PHE A 21 5.89 1.87 -15.01
C PHE A 21 7.07 2.52 -15.74
N ALA A 22 6.89 3.73 -16.25
CA ALA A 22 7.92 4.47 -16.97
C ALA A 22 9.15 4.78 -16.09
N VAL A 23 8.94 5.17 -14.84
CA VAL A 23 10.03 5.40 -13.88
C VAL A 23 10.74 4.10 -13.55
N SER A 24 10.01 3.03 -13.27
CA SER A 24 10.60 1.74 -12.89
C SER A 24 11.43 1.14 -14.02
N ILE A 25 10.94 1.19 -15.26
CA ILE A 25 11.68 0.68 -16.43
C ILE A 25 12.89 1.56 -16.75
N LEU A 26 12.79 2.88 -16.60
CA LEU A 26 13.90 3.80 -16.81
C LEU A 26 15.02 3.56 -15.79
N VAL A 27 14.69 3.41 -14.51
CA VAL A 27 15.68 3.14 -13.46
C VAL A 27 16.34 1.77 -13.68
N ALA A 28 15.56 0.73 -13.97
CA ALA A 28 16.09 -0.59 -14.28
C ALA A 28 17.05 -0.56 -15.48
N TRP A 29 16.73 0.22 -16.51
CA TRP A 29 17.59 0.39 -17.68
C TRP A 29 18.88 1.16 -17.36
N ILE A 30 18.80 2.26 -16.60
CA ILE A 30 19.96 3.09 -16.22
C ILE A 30 20.96 2.30 -15.36
N LEU A 31 20.45 1.45 -14.46
CA LEU A 31 21.27 0.65 -13.56
C LEU A 31 21.69 -0.70 -14.15
N GLU A 32 21.27 -0.99 -15.39
CA GLU A 32 21.47 -2.28 -16.08
C GLU A 32 20.97 -3.49 -15.26
N ASP A 33 20.04 -3.26 -14.35
CA ASP A 33 19.51 -4.25 -13.43
C ASP A 33 17.99 -4.35 -13.58
N TRP A 34 17.58 -5.37 -14.32
CA TRP A 34 16.18 -5.66 -14.59
C TRP A 34 15.45 -6.24 -13.37
N TRP A 35 16.16 -6.75 -12.36
CA TRP A 35 15.53 -7.25 -11.14
C TRP A 35 14.98 -6.12 -10.28
N LEU A 36 15.56 -4.90 -10.37
CA LEU A 36 15.08 -3.70 -9.69
C LEU A 36 13.70 -3.22 -10.15
N PHE A 37 13.25 -3.63 -11.34
CA PHE A 37 11.95 -3.23 -11.87
C PHE A 37 10.80 -3.63 -10.93
N ILE A 38 10.81 -4.88 -10.45
CA ILE A 38 9.76 -5.43 -9.59
C ILE A 38 9.65 -4.68 -8.25
N PRO A 39 10.73 -4.54 -7.44
CA PRO A 39 10.64 -3.81 -6.18
C PRO A 39 10.25 -2.35 -6.36
N LEU A 40 10.70 -1.67 -7.42
CA LEU A 40 10.31 -0.28 -7.72
C LEU A 40 8.81 -0.17 -8.04
N MET A 41 8.28 -1.07 -8.87
CA MET A 41 6.85 -1.14 -9.14
C MET A 41 6.04 -1.34 -7.86
N LEU A 42 6.47 -2.25 -6.98
CA LEU A 42 5.80 -2.53 -5.71
C LEU A 42 5.81 -1.32 -4.78
N ILE A 43 6.96 -0.65 -4.63
CA ILE A 43 7.12 0.53 -3.76
C ILE A 43 6.27 1.69 -4.27
N LEU A 44 6.36 2.02 -5.56
CA LEU A 44 5.69 3.19 -6.10
C LEU A 44 4.18 2.98 -6.22
N ALA A 45 3.72 1.82 -6.71
CA ALA A 45 2.31 1.51 -6.78
C ALA A 45 1.68 1.32 -5.39
N GLY A 46 2.40 0.68 -4.46
CA GLY A 46 1.97 0.55 -3.06
C GLY A 46 1.80 1.91 -2.38
N SER A 47 2.74 2.84 -2.63
CA SER A 47 2.67 4.21 -2.10
C SER A 47 1.43 4.96 -2.58
N TRP A 48 1.00 4.74 -3.82
CA TRP A 48 -0.25 5.30 -4.35
C TRP A 48 -1.48 4.76 -3.64
N TRP A 49 -1.53 3.45 -3.37
CA TRP A 49 -2.62 2.85 -2.60
C TRP A 49 -2.69 3.39 -1.17
N VAL A 50 -1.54 3.61 -0.53
CA VAL A 50 -1.50 4.27 0.78
C VAL A 50 -2.03 5.70 0.68
N ALA A 51 -1.55 6.47 -0.29
CA ALA A 51 -2.00 7.85 -0.51
C ALA A 51 -3.51 7.91 -0.77
N MET A 52 -4.05 7.03 -1.63
CA MET A 52 -5.48 6.94 -1.90
C MET A 52 -6.28 6.55 -0.66
N GLY A 53 -5.81 5.57 0.11
CA GLY A 53 -6.42 5.21 1.38
C GLY A 53 -6.49 6.40 2.32
N LEU A 54 -5.41 7.18 2.47
CA LEU A 54 -5.38 8.36 3.34
C LEU A 54 -6.24 9.52 2.82
N LEU A 55 -6.29 9.74 1.51
CA LEU A 55 -7.06 10.82 0.87
C LEU A 55 -8.56 10.52 0.82
N MET A 56 -8.95 9.24 0.77
CA MET A 56 -10.34 8.80 0.89
C MET A 56 -10.80 8.92 2.35
N ARG A 57 -11.03 10.15 2.82
CA ARG A 57 -11.69 10.39 4.12
C ARG A 57 -13.05 9.69 4.14
N PRO A 58 -13.40 8.96 5.22
CA PRO A 58 -14.74 8.43 5.38
C PRO A 58 -15.71 9.61 5.35
N ARG A 59 -16.58 9.66 4.35
CA ARG A 59 -17.67 10.65 4.32
C ARG A 59 -18.49 10.46 5.59
N GLU A 60 -18.53 11.48 6.43
CA GLU A 60 -19.47 11.63 7.54
C GLU A 60 -20.88 11.34 7.00
N GLY A 61 -21.46 10.20 7.39
CA GLY A 61 -22.80 9.77 6.95
C GLY A 61 -22.90 8.35 6.39
N ALA A 62 -21.81 7.68 6.03
CA ALA A 62 -21.87 6.27 5.62
C ALA A 62 -21.95 5.34 6.87
N ARG A 63 -23.18 5.16 7.38
CA ARG A 63 -23.52 4.19 8.42
C ARG A 63 -22.90 2.81 8.10
N SER A 64 -21.95 2.42 8.94
CA SER A 64 -21.47 1.05 9.24
C SER A 64 -20.38 0.35 8.41
N SER A 65 -20.09 0.66 7.14
CA SER A 65 -19.13 -0.16 6.33
C SER A 65 -17.83 0.52 5.86
N GLY A 66 -17.70 1.86 5.99
CA GLY A 66 -16.62 2.63 5.34
C GLY A 66 -15.20 2.50 5.94
N LEU A 67 -15.05 1.95 7.15
CA LEU A 67 -13.71 1.69 7.72
C LEU A 67 -13.00 0.55 6.97
N GLY A 68 -13.77 -0.37 6.38
CA GLY A 68 -13.24 -1.53 5.67
C GLY A 68 -12.46 -1.15 4.43
N SER A 69 -12.87 -0.13 3.67
CA SER A 69 -12.17 0.26 2.43
C SER A 69 -10.90 1.06 2.70
N MET A 70 -10.96 2.06 3.58
CA MET A 70 -9.80 2.91 3.91
C MET A 70 -8.66 2.09 4.53
N SER A 71 -8.96 1.31 5.57
CA SER A 71 -7.96 0.47 6.23
C SER A 71 -7.41 -0.61 5.29
N TYR A 72 -8.22 -1.10 4.35
CA TYR A 72 -7.79 -2.07 3.35
C TYR A 72 -6.80 -1.48 2.35
N PHE A 73 -7.07 -0.30 1.79
CA PHE A 73 -6.15 0.36 0.84
C PHE A 73 -4.81 0.71 1.49
N VAL A 74 -4.84 1.24 2.72
CA VAL A 74 -3.61 1.56 3.46
C VAL A 74 -2.85 0.29 3.83
N PHE A 75 -3.52 -0.75 4.33
CA PHE A 75 -2.88 -2.02 4.70
C PHE A 75 -2.19 -2.68 3.51
N TRP A 76 -2.90 -2.87 2.40
CA TRP A 76 -2.34 -3.52 1.22
C TRP A 76 -1.31 -2.65 0.53
N GLY A 77 -1.55 -1.34 0.43
CA GLY A 77 -0.56 -0.40 -0.11
C GLY A 77 0.75 -0.45 0.67
N ALA A 78 0.69 -0.33 2.00
CA ALA A 78 1.87 -0.40 2.86
C ALA A 78 2.54 -1.78 2.82
N THR A 79 1.77 -2.85 2.67
CA THR A 79 2.32 -4.21 2.50
C THR A 79 3.07 -4.34 1.17
N LEU A 80 2.56 -3.78 0.07
CA LEU A 80 3.27 -3.75 -1.21
C LEU A 80 4.58 -2.95 -1.10
N VAL A 81 4.54 -1.78 -0.43
CA VAL A 81 5.75 -0.99 -0.17
C VAL A 81 6.76 -1.79 0.64
N LEU A 82 6.32 -2.44 1.71
CA LEU A 82 7.19 -3.23 2.57
C LEU A 82 7.81 -4.41 1.81
N LEU A 83 7.05 -5.12 0.99
CA LEU A 83 7.57 -6.22 0.18
C LEU A 83 8.59 -5.74 -0.85
N GLY A 84 8.29 -4.64 -1.55
CA GLY A 84 9.24 -4.04 -2.48
C GLY A 84 10.51 -3.56 -1.78
N ALA A 85 10.39 -2.96 -0.59
CA ALA A 85 11.52 -2.54 0.22
C ALA A 85 12.36 -3.71 0.74
N ILE A 86 11.72 -4.79 1.20
CA ILE A 86 12.41 -6.03 1.62
C ILE A 86 13.17 -6.62 0.45
N TRP A 87 12.54 -6.72 -0.72
CA TRP A 87 13.21 -7.22 -1.91
C TRP A 87 14.43 -6.38 -2.25
N PHE A 88 14.25 -5.05 -2.35
CA PHE A 88 15.33 -4.11 -2.65
C PHE A 88 16.48 -4.21 -1.63
N LEU A 89 16.17 -4.26 -0.33
CA LEU A 89 17.18 -4.37 0.72
C LEU A 89 17.87 -5.73 0.75
N ASN A 90 17.17 -6.81 0.43
CA ASN A 90 17.76 -8.15 0.35
C ASN A 90 18.74 -8.27 -0.81
N ASP A 91 18.45 -7.61 -1.92
CA ASP A 91 19.37 -7.53 -3.07
C ASP A 91 20.66 -6.77 -2.71
N MET A 92 20.53 -5.64 -2.00
CA MET A 92 21.70 -4.88 -1.53
C MET A 92 22.46 -5.54 -0.36
N TYR A 93 21.75 -6.24 0.52
CA TYR A 93 22.29 -6.79 1.77
C TYR A 93 21.72 -8.21 2.05
N PRO A 94 22.18 -9.24 1.32
CA PRO A 94 21.62 -10.60 1.39
C PRO A 94 21.81 -11.26 2.77
N GLU A 95 22.86 -10.88 3.50
CA GLU A 95 23.16 -11.36 4.87
C GLU A 95 22.02 -11.03 5.87
N ASN A 96 21.18 -10.04 5.56
CA ASN A 96 20.14 -9.53 6.46
C ASN A 96 18.75 -10.16 6.24
N ALA A 97 18.64 -11.23 5.46
CA ALA A 97 17.35 -11.85 5.13
C ALA A 97 16.50 -12.18 6.37
N VAL A 98 17.13 -12.67 7.44
CA VAL A 98 16.44 -12.99 8.71
C VAL A 98 15.82 -11.74 9.35
N ALA A 99 16.53 -10.62 9.36
CA ALA A 99 16.03 -9.36 9.92
C ALA A 99 14.87 -8.79 9.07
N LEU A 100 14.93 -8.95 7.75
CA LEU A 100 13.86 -8.53 6.83
C LEU A 100 12.60 -9.36 6.99
N VAL A 101 12.74 -10.68 7.19
CA VAL A 101 11.61 -11.57 7.51
C VAL A 101 11.02 -11.20 8.88
N ALA A 102 11.85 -10.94 9.88
CA ALA A 102 11.38 -10.49 11.19
C ALA A 102 10.59 -9.18 11.09
N LEU A 103 11.08 -8.20 10.31
CA LEU A 103 10.37 -6.95 10.04
C LEU A 103 9.00 -7.19 9.40
N PHE A 104 8.91 -8.09 8.42
CA PHE A 104 7.64 -8.47 7.80
C PHE A 104 6.66 -9.09 8.81
N LEU A 105 7.13 -10.00 9.65
CA LEU A 105 6.30 -10.63 10.69
C LEU A 105 5.83 -9.61 11.74
N ILE A 106 6.69 -8.69 12.14
CA ILE A 106 6.34 -7.59 13.05
C ILE A 106 5.25 -6.72 12.43
N TRP A 107 5.37 -6.39 11.14
CA TRP A 107 4.34 -5.63 10.41
C TRP A 107 2.99 -6.35 10.42
N ILE A 108 2.97 -7.64 10.06
CA ILE A 108 1.73 -8.45 10.07
C ILE A 108 1.13 -8.52 11.48
N GLY A 109 1.96 -8.76 12.49
CA GLY A 109 1.54 -8.79 13.89
C GLY A 109 0.96 -7.45 14.36
N ALA A 110 1.63 -6.34 14.06
CA ALA A 110 1.17 -4.99 14.39
C ALA A 110 -0.18 -4.68 13.73
N MET A 111 -0.37 -5.08 12.47
CA MET A 111 -1.64 -4.89 11.76
C MET A 111 -2.75 -5.78 12.32
N ALA A 112 -2.46 -7.04 12.65
CA ALA A 112 -3.44 -7.93 13.29
C ALA A 112 -3.92 -7.38 14.64
N VAL A 113 -3.01 -6.87 15.46
CA VAL A 113 -3.33 -6.21 16.75
C VAL A 113 -4.08 -4.90 16.53
N GLY A 114 -3.64 -4.06 15.60
CA GLY A 114 -4.32 -2.80 15.28
C GLY A 114 -5.78 -3.03 14.86
N LEU A 115 -6.02 -4.00 13.99
CA LEU A 115 -7.37 -4.37 13.54
C LEU A 115 -8.21 -4.97 14.68
N SER A 116 -7.63 -5.77 15.58
CA SER A 116 -8.36 -6.34 16.72
C SER A 116 -8.76 -5.27 17.75
N LEU A 117 -7.87 -4.33 18.06
CA LEU A 117 -8.15 -3.21 18.96
C LEU A 117 -9.26 -2.30 18.41
N VAL A 118 -9.25 -2.03 17.10
CA VAL A 118 -10.32 -1.26 16.45
C VAL A 118 -11.66 -1.99 16.55
N ARG A 119 -11.69 -3.32 16.41
CA ARG A 119 -12.91 -4.12 16.58
C ARG A 119 -13.43 -4.07 18.03
N LEU A 120 -12.55 -4.18 19.02
CA LEU A 120 -12.90 -4.16 20.45
C LEU A 120 -13.53 -2.82 20.86
N ARG A 121 -12.89 -1.69 20.53
CA ARG A 121 -13.45 -0.34 20.82
C ARG A 121 -14.83 -0.13 20.20
N ARG A 122 -15.09 -0.76 19.05
CA ARG A 122 -16.38 -0.65 18.35
C ARG A 122 -17.48 -1.48 19.00
N GLN A 123 -17.13 -2.50 19.77
CA GLN A 123 -18.08 -3.30 20.56
C GLN A 123 -18.45 -2.58 21.85
N GLU A 124 -17.49 -1.94 22.53
CA GLU A 124 -17.75 -1.15 23.74
C GLU A 124 -18.67 0.07 23.48
N GLN A 125 -18.59 0.70 22.31
CA GLN A 125 -19.47 1.82 21.95
C GLN A 125 -20.92 1.41 21.58
N LYS A 126 -21.21 0.11 21.47
CA LYS A 126 -22.52 -0.42 21.06
C LYS A 126 -23.29 -1.11 22.18
N GLY A 127 -22.66 -1.36 23.33
CA GLY A 127 -23.31 -1.85 24.56
C GLY A 127 -23.70 -0.69 25.45
#